data_AF-A0A6A2ZI42-F1
#
_entry.id   AF-A0A6A2ZI42-F1
#
_cell.length_a   1.000
_cell.length_b   1.000
_cell.length_c   1.000
_cell.angle_alpha   90.00
_cell.angle_beta   90.00
_cell.angle_gamma   90.00
#
_symmetry.space_group_name_H-M   'P 1'
#
loop_
_entity.id
_entity.type
_entity.pdbx_description
1 polymer ?
#
loop_
_entity_poly.entity_id
_entity_poly.type
_entity_poly.pdbx_seq_one_letter_code
_entity_poly.pdbx_strand_id
1 'polypeptide(L)'
;MSKDVADWISLMSSFSRRNRPRDAILLFALMLENRTEIDDVAMVFLFSSCAWLRDVGVGSQGHGRVLKMGLEGRVKVCNALMDMYGKSGMVTDM
;
A
#
# COMPACT_ATOMS: atom_id res chain seq x y z
N MET A 1 -5.53 -20.16 13.57
CA MET A 1 -6.46 -19.03 13.42
C MET A 1 -6.02 -18.25 12.19
N SER A 2 -6.82 -18.27 11.13
CA SER A 2 -6.60 -17.43 9.94
C SER A 2 -6.84 -15.97 10.34
N LYS A 3 -5.87 -15.09 10.11
CA LYS A 3 -6.08 -13.64 10.26
C LYS A 3 -6.97 -13.16 9.12
N ASP A 4 -7.95 -12.33 9.43
CA ASP A 4 -8.80 -11.68 8.42
C ASP A 4 -8.20 -10.33 7.97
N VAL A 5 -8.83 -9.70 6.96
CA VAL A 5 -8.37 -8.41 6.42
C VAL A 5 -8.27 -7.33 7.49
N ALA A 6 -9.21 -7.32 8.45
CA ALA A 6 -9.27 -6.32 9.51
C ALA A 6 -8.11 -6.48 10.50
N ASP A 7 -7.71 -7.71 10.83
CA ASP A 7 -6.52 -8.00 11.64
C ASP A 7 -5.24 -7.44 11.00
N TRP A 8 -5.09 -7.62 9.69
CA TRP A 8 -3.93 -7.12 8.96
C TRP A 8 -3.92 -5.60 8.86
N ILE A 9 -5.06 -4.98 8.56
CA ILE A 9 -5.20 -3.52 8.53
C ILE A 9 -4.86 -2.91 9.90
N SER A 10 -5.34 -3.53 10.98
CA SER A 10 -5.02 -3.10 12.35
C SER A 10 -3.52 -3.12 12.60
N LEU A 11 -2.83 -4.20 12.21
CA LEU A 11 -1.38 -4.30 12.32
C LEU A 11 -0.68 -3.24 11.45
N MET A 12 -1.01 -3.15 10.16
CA MET A 12 -0.40 -2.19 9.23
C MET A 12 -0.54 -0.74 9.73
N SER A 13 -1.73 -0.37 10.21
CA SER A 13 -1.97 0.97 10.78
C SER A 13 -1.11 1.24 12.01
N SER A 14 -0.91 0.24 12.87
CA SER A 14 -0.09 0.37 14.07
C SER A 14 1.39 0.60 13.77
N PHE A 15 1.92 -0.03 12.71
CA PHE A 15 3.31 0.11 12.29
C PHE A 15 3.56 1.39 11.49
N SER A 16 2.60 1.78 10.64
CA SER A 16 2.66 3.05 9.91
C SER A 16 2.73 4.25 10.87
N ARG A 17 2.04 4.20 12.02
CA ARG A 17 2.10 5.25 13.06
C ARG A 17 3.38 5.25 13.89
N ARG A 18 4.19 4.17 13.85
CA ARG A 18 5.43 4.02 14.64
C ARG A 18 6.69 4.25 13.81
N ASN A 19 6.58 4.92 12.67
CA ASN A 19 7.71 5.21 11.77
C ASN A 19 8.44 3.95 11.26
N ARG A 20 7.69 2.84 11.06
CA ARG A 20 8.23 1.57 10.51
C ARG A 20 7.59 1.25 9.14
N PRO A 21 7.78 2.10 8.11
CA PRO A 21 7.15 1.87 6.80
C PRO A 21 7.59 0.56 6.13
N ARG A 22 8.82 0.07 6.40
CA ARG A 22 9.27 -1.23 5.90
C ARG A 22 8.46 -2.40 6.44
N ASP A 23 8.08 -2.35 7.72
CA ASP A 23 7.24 -3.40 8.32
C ASP A 23 5.86 -3.45 7.68
N ALA A 24 5.27 -2.29 7.36
CA ALA A 24 3.97 -2.22 6.70
C ALA A 24 4.02 -2.86 5.30
N ILE A 25 5.12 -2.68 4.56
CA ILE A 25 5.36 -3.37 3.29
C ILE A 25 5.50 -4.89 3.50
N LEU A 26 6.25 -5.33 4.52
CA LEU A 26 6.39 -6.76 4.84
C LEU A 26 5.06 -7.39 5.26
N LEU A 27 4.23 -6.68 6.02
CA LEU A 27 2.89 -7.13 6.38
C LEU A 27 1.98 -7.23 5.16
N PHE A 28 2.07 -6.29 4.22
CA PHE A 28 1.35 -6.38 2.95
C PHE A 28 1.80 -7.60 2.14
N ALA A 29 3.11 -7.91 2.10
CA ALA A 29 3.61 -9.12 1.46
C ALA A 29 3.06 -10.40 2.14
N LEU A 30 2.99 -10.42 3.47
CA LEU A 30 2.39 -11.55 4.21
C LEU A 30 0.88 -11.69 3.94
N MET A 31 0.14 -10.59 3.76
CA MET A 31 -1.27 -10.66 3.32
C MET A 31 -1.39 -11.34 1.95
N LEU A 32 -0.50 -11.01 1.01
CA LEU A 32 -0.46 -11.63 -0.31
C LEU A 32 -0.16 -13.13 -0.23
N GLU A 33 0.85 -13.51 0.55
CA GLU A 33 1.24 -14.92 0.74
C GLU A 33 0.11 -15.75 1.36
N ASN A 34 -0.63 -15.15 2.30
CA ASN A 34 -1.78 -15.78 2.93
C ASN A 34 -3.05 -15.77 2.06
N ARG A 35 -2.97 -15.27 0.82
CA ARG A 35 -4.11 -15.11 -0.10
C ARG A 35 -5.25 -14.31 0.53
N THR A 36 -4.92 -13.40 1.44
CA THR A 36 -5.89 -12.49 2.04
C THR A 36 -6.37 -11.51 0.97
N GLU A 37 -7.69 -11.31 0.91
CA GLU A 37 -8.27 -10.31 0.01
C GLU A 37 -7.77 -8.92 0.41
N ILE A 38 -7.24 -8.19 -0.56
CA ILE A 38 -6.71 -6.85 -0.32
C ILE A 38 -7.78 -5.87 -0.76
N ASP A 39 -7.97 -4.82 0.04
CA ASP A 39 -8.90 -3.75 -0.24
C ASP A 39 -8.16 -2.44 -0.54
N ASP A 40 -8.94 -1.41 -0.79
CA ASP A 40 -8.43 -0.07 -1.05
C ASP A 40 -7.71 0.55 0.16
N VAL A 41 -8.02 0.12 1.39
CA VAL A 41 -7.36 0.59 2.62
C VAL A 41 -5.94 0.02 2.72
N ALA A 42 -5.77 -1.28 2.49
CA ALA A 42 -4.45 -1.92 2.47
C ALA A 42 -3.53 -1.30 1.41
N MET A 43 -4.07 -0.95 0.23
CA MET A 43 -3.32 -0.24 -0.82
C MET A 43 -2.89 1.17 -0.38
N VAL A 44 -3.76 1.92 0.30
CA VAL A 44 -3.40 3.25 0.84
C VAL A 44 -2.24 3.16 1.83
N PHE A 45 -2.23 2.15 2.70
CA PHE A 45 -1.11 1.95 3.64
C PHE A 45 0.18 1.54 2.93
N LEU A 46 0.11 0.71 1.89
CA LEU A 46 1.25 0.35 1.05
C LEU A 46 1.86 1.61 0.41
N PHE A 47 1.05 2.42 -0.27
CA PHE A 47 1.54 3.61 -0.96
C PHE A 47 2.07 4.66 0.00
N SER A 48 1.40 4.88 1.13
CA SER A 48 1.89 5.76 2.18
C SER A 48 3.29 5.32 2.66
N SER A 49 3.48 4.02 2.88
CA SER A 49 4.76 3.46 3.31
C SER A 49 5.85 3.59 2.25
N CYS A 50 5.50 3.35 0.97
CA CYS A 50 6.41 3.55 -0.17
C CYS A 50 6.78 5.02 -0.31
N ALA A 51 5.84 5.95 -0.10
CA ALA A 51 6.08 7.39 -0.18
C ALA A 51 7.08 7.85 0.89
N TRP A 52 6.95 7.34 2.12
CA TRP A 52 7.91 7.61 3.20
C TRP A 52 9.32 7.07 2.91
N LEU A 53 9.42 5.92 2.24
CA LEU A 53 10.69 5.30 1.88
C LEU A 53 11.23 5.76 0.51
N ARG A 54 10.44 6.49 -0.26
CA ARG A 54 10.68 6.81 -1.68
C ARG A 54 10.95 5.55 -2.52
N ASP A 55 10.25 4.46 -2.19
CA ASP A 55 10.40 3.15 -2.85
C ASP A 55 9.41 3.00 -4.01
N VAL A 56 9.83 3.46 -5.19
CA VAL A 56 9.05 3.39 -6.43
C VAL A 56 8.92 1.94 -6.93
N GLY A 57 9.86 1.06 -6.60
CA GLY A 57 9.83 -0.33 -7.03
C GLY A 57 8.64 -1.08 -6.44
N VAL A 58 8.42 -0.93 -5.13
CA VAL A 58 7.23 -1.50 -4.48
C VAL A 58 5.97 -0.71 -4.84
N GLY A 59 6.06 0.63 -4.89
CA GLY A 59 4.95 1.50 -5.26
C GLY A 59 4.35 1.18 -6.62
N SER A 60 5.18 0.98 -7.64
CA SER A 60 4.75 0.65 -9.01
C SER A 60 4.11 -0.75 -9.11
N GLN A 61 4.62 -1.74 -8.37
CA GLN A 61 3.97 -3.06 -8.26
C GLN A 61 2.58 -2.93 -7.63
N GLY A 62 2.46 -2.11 -6.59
CA GLY A 62 1.17 -1.76 -5.99
C GLY A 62 0.24 -1.09 -7.00
N HIS A 63 0.72 -0.11 -7.77
CA HIS A 63 -0.07 0.58 -8.78
C HIS A 63 -0.61 -0.40 -9.84
N GLY A 64 0.23 -1.29 -10.38
CA GLY A 64 -0.25 -2.33 -11.30
C GLY A 64 -1.33 -3.24 -10.71
N ARG A 65 -1.32 -3.43 -9.38
CA ARG A 65 -2.35 -4.20 -8.67
C ARG A 65 -3.65 -3.43 -8.47
N VAL A 66 -3.60 -2.11 -8.26
CA VAL A 66 -4.78 -1.22 -8.26
C VAL A 66 -5.56 -1.37 -9.56
N LEU A 67 -4.87 -1.30 -10.70
CA LEU A 67 -5.47 -1.43 -12.03
C LEU A 67 -6.12 -2.81 -12.24
N LYS A 68 -5.43 -3.88 -11.80
CA LYS A 68 -5.97 -5.26 -11.90
C LYS A 68 -7.23 -5.46 -11.03
N MET A 69 -7.36 -4.70 -9.94
CA MET A 69 -8.47 -4.81 -9.00
C MET A 69 -9.60 -3.81 -9.27
N GLY A 70 -9.46 -2.92 -10.26
CA GLY A 70 -10.46 -1.88 -10.54
C GLY A 70 -10.55 -0.81 -9.45
N LEU A 71 -9.44 -0.55 -8.75
CA LEU A 71 -9.39 0.40 -7.63
C LEU A 71 -8.96 1.82 -8.04
N GLU A 72 -8.62 2.04 -9.31
CA GLU A 72 -8.11 3.30 -9.85
C GLU A 72 -9.13 4.45 -9.81
N GLY A 73 -10.43 4.16 -9.67
CA GLY A 73 -11.47 5.17 -9.45
C GLY A 73 -11.66 5.56 -7.97
N ARG A 74 -10.97 4.90 -7.03
CA ARG A 74 -11.13 5.17 -5.59
C ARG A 74 -10.27 6.37 -5.21
N VAL A 75 -10.91 7.51 -4.92
CA VAL A 75 -10.25 8.78 -4.56
C VAL A 75 -9.12 8.63 -3.55
N LYS A 76 -9.32 7.86 -2.47
CA LYS A 76 -8.27 7.64 -1.45
C LYS A 76 -7.03 6.92 -2.00
N VAL A 77 -7.22 5.98 -2.93
CA VAL A 77 -6.13 5.26 -3.59
C VAL A 77 -5.39 6.19 -4.53
N CYS A 78 -6.10 6.98 -5.34
CA CYS A 78 -5.52 7.99 -6.23
C CYS A 78 -4.67 9.00 -5.44
N ASN A 79 -5.20 9.51 -4.32
CA ASN A 79 -4.48 10.46 -3.47
C ASN A 79 -3.19 9.85 -2.89
N ALA A 80 -3.22 8.57 -2.50
CA ALA A 80 -2.04 7.89 -1.98
C ALA A 80 -0.99 7.60 -3.07
N LEU A 81 -1.41 7.23 -4.28
CA LEU A 81 -0.54 7.12 -5.45
C LEU A 81 0.09 8.47 -5.80
N MET A 82 -0.72 9.54 -5.76
CA MET A 82 -0.24 10.89 -6.04
C MET A 82 0.87 11.32 -5.08
N ASP A 83 0.66 11.12 -3.78
CA ASP A 83 1.66 11.41 -2.75
C ASP A 83 2.94 10.57 -2.93
N MET A 84 2.78 9.28 -3.27
CA MET A 84 3.90 8.34 -3.43
C MET A 84 4.80 8.71 -4.61
N TYR A 85 4.24 8.89 -5.81
CA TYR A 85 5.03 9.29 -6.98
C TYR A 85 5.57 10.72 -6.83
N GLY A 86 4.79 11.63 -6.22
CA GLY A 86 5.23 13.00 -5.91
C GLY A 86 6.48 13.05 -5.01
N LYS A 87 6.45 12.36 -3.86
CA LYS A 87 7.60 12.30 -2.94
C LYS A 87 8.80 11.55 -3.52
N SER A 88 8.55 10.64 -4.45
CA SER A 88 9.61 9.90 -5.14
C SER A 88 10.21 10.67 -6.33
N GLY A 89 9.59 11.78 -6.75
CA GLY A 89 10.03 12.57 -7.92
C GLY A 89 9.66 11.93 -9.26
N MET A 90 8.78 10.93 -9.27
CA MET A 90 8.41 10.13 -10.44
C MET A 90 6.97 10.44 -10.88
N VAL A 91 6.60 11.73 -10.90
CA VAL A 91 5.23 12.19 -11.24
C VAL A 91 4.83 11.81 -12.67
N THR A 92 5.79 11.54 -13.55
CA THR A 92 5.55 11.08 -14.93
C THR A 92 5.01 9.66 -15.04
N ASP A 93 5.11 8.87 -13.95
CA ASP A 93 4.69 7.46 -13.90
C ASP A 93 3.29 7.27 -13.26
N MET A 94 2.54 8.37 -13.09
CA MET A 94 1.13 8.35 -12.66
C MET A 94 0.17 7.98 -13.78
#